data_AF-A0A3L6SNC7-F1
#
_entry.id   AF-A0A3L6SNC7-F1
#
_cell.length_a   1.000
_cell.length_b   1.000
_cell.length_c   1.000
_cell.angle_alpha   90.00
_cell.angle_beta   90.00
_cell.angle_gamma   90.00
#
_symmetry.space_group_name_H-M   'P 1'
#
loop_
_entity.id
_entity.type
_entity.pdbx_description
1 polymer ?
#
loop_
_entity_poly.entity_id
_entity_poly.type
_entity_poly.pdbx_seq_one_letter_code
_entity_poly.pdbx_strand_id
1 'polypeptide(L)'
;MAAAAEVGGDKYRSFIHCESERDTVWRNGAPPNYDVVNKLFEAERTQVWPEGSLEEKVQWLLKTWEMELVHKVRPEDQKTVNSAKYTASTNGEMPGRSPPPELLVPSMDEGPD
;
A
#
# COMPACT_ATOMS: atom_id res chain seq x y z
N MET A 1 21.83 17.31 12.67
CA MET A 1 20.54 17.98 12.93
C MET A 1 19.54 17.40 11.97
N ALA A 2 18.77 16.37 12.38
CA ALA A 2 17.70 15.84 11.56
C ALA A 2 16.45 16.67 11.87
N ALA A 3 15.91 17.34 10.85
CA ALA A 3 14.70 18.14 10.97
C ALA A 3 13.53 17.21 11.33
N ALA A 4 12.89 17.47 12.47
CA ALA A 4 11.62 16.87 12.80
C ALA A 4 10.59 17.39 11.79
N ALA A 5 10.13 16.50 10.91
CA ALA A 5 8.99 16.78 10.06
C ALA A 5 7.77 16.98 10.97
N GLU A 6 7.04 18.07 10.73
CA GLU A 6 5.79 18.40 11.40
C GLU A 6 4.89 17.16 11.48
N VAL A 7 4.49 16.76 12.70
CA VAL A 7 3.56 15.66 12.95
C VAL A 7 2.14 16.12 12.60
N GLY A 8 1.88 16.31 11.31
CA GLY A 8 0.55 16.39 10.72
C GLY A 8 0.33 15.09 9.95
N GLY A 9 -0.39 14.13 10.55
CA GLY A 9 -0.54 12.79 9.98
C GLY A 9 -1.07 12.77 8.54
N ASP A 10 -0.88 11.64 7.85
CA ASP A 10 -1.37 11.46 6.48
C ASP A 10 -2.89 11.63 6.41
N LYS A 11 -3.34 12.70 5.72
CA LYS A 11 -4.76 13.04 5.52
C LYS A 11 -5.57 11.90 4.91
N TYR A 12 -4.97 11.14 4.01
CA TYR A 12 -5.61 10.09 3.24
C TYR A 12 -5.54 8.72 3.92
N ARG A 13 -4.62 8.55 4.87
CA ARG A 13 -4.33 7.29 5.56
C ARG A 13 -4.18 7.54 7.05
N SER A 14 -5.24 8.08 7.65
CA SER A 14 -5.27 8.52 9.05
C SER A 14 -4.84 7.44 10.06
N PHE A 15 -5.00 6.16 9.72
CA PHE A 15 -4.64 5.06 10.62
C PHE A 15 -3.15 4.73 10.69
N ILE A 16 -2.31 5.21 9.76
CA ILE A 16 -0.90 4.80 9.63
C ILE A 16 -0.05 5.08 10.88
N HIS A 17 -0.45 6.05 11.71
CA HIS A 17 0.21 6.41 12.96
C HIS A 17 -0.67 6.21 14.20
N CYS A 18 -1.76 5.45 14.08
CA CYS A 18 -2.65 5.15 15.19
C CYS A 18 -1.98 4.14 16.16
N GLU A 19 -2.43 4.12 17.42
CA GLU A 19 -1.98 3.13 18.41
C GLU A 19 -2.13 1.68 17.92
N SER A 20 -3.15 1.44 17.10
CA SER A 20 -3.44 0.13 16.51
C SER A 20 -2.42 -0.33 15.45
N GLU A 21 -1.43 0.49 15.10
CA GLU A 21 -0.33 0.13 14.20
C GLU A 21 1.01 -0.09 14.94
N ARG A 22 1.04 0.03 16.28
CA ARG A 22 2.26 -0.17 17.07
C ARG A 22 2.86 -1.57 16.93
N ASP A 23 1.98 -2.56 16.82
CA ASP A 23 2.37 -3.97 16.72
C ASP A 23 2.47 -4.46 15.26
N THR A 24 2.25 -3.57 14.29
CA THR A 24 2.25 -3.90 12.87
C THR A 24 3.65 -4.21 12.37
N VAL A 25 3.78 -5.32 11.65
CA VAL A 25 5.04 -5.71 11.00
C VAL A 25 5.09 -5.11 9.60
N TRP A 26 5.84 -4.02 9.49
CA TRP A 26 6.07 -3.31 8.24
C TRP A 26 7.16 -3.99 7.40
N ARG A 27 6.95 -4.08 6.09
CA ARG A 27 7.89 -4.71 5.15
C ARG A 27 9.30 -4.11 5.21
N ASN A 28 9.38 -2.80 5.44
CA ASN A 28 10.63 -2.05 5.51
C ASN A 28 10.97 -1.58 6.93
N GLY A 29 10.38 -2.21 7.96
CA GLY A 29 10.64 -1.92 9.37
C GLY A 29 10.00 -0.65 9.94
N ALA A 30 9.33 0.15 9.10
CA ALA A 30 8.60 1.35 9.52
C ALA A 30 7.39 1.61 8.60
N PRO A 31 6.40 2.39 9.05
CA PRO A 31 5.31 2.84 8.19
C PRO A 31 5.84 3.64 6.97
N PRO A 32 5.25 3.46 5.78
CA PRO A 32 5.66 4.20 4.59
C PRO A 32 5.37 5.71 4.71
N ASN A 33 6.19 6.53 4.08
CA ASN A 33 5.98 7.98 3.95
C ASN A 33 5.36 8.30 2.58
N TYR A 34 4.28 9.08 2.58
CA TYR A 34 3.53 9.46 1.37
C TYR A 34 3.60 10.97 1.05
N ASP A 35 4.45 11.75 1.71
CA ASP A 35 4.46 13.22 1.60
C ASP A 35 4.65 13.70 0.17
N VAL A 36 5.58 13.10 -0.57
CA VAL A 36 5.88 13.48 -1.96
C VAL A 36 4.68 13.17 -2.87
N VAL A 37 4.10 11.97 -2.75
CA VAL A 37 2.97 11.57 -3.61
C VAL A 37 1.68 12.31 -3.24
N ASN A 38 1.48 12.65 -1.97
CA ASN A 38 0.34 13.44 -1.53
C ASN A 38 0.45 14.88 -2.07
N LYS A 39 1.66 15.48 -2.07
CA LYS A 39 1.91 16.78 -2.71
C LYS A 39 1.60 16.75 -4.21
N LEU A 40 2.08 15.72 -4.92
CA LEU A 40 1.81 15.56 -6.35
C LEU A 40 0.30 15.37 -6.62
N PHE A 41 -0.35 14.53 -5.84
CA PHE A 41 -1.79 14.29 -5.95
C PHE A 41 -2.62 15.56 -5.75
N GLU A 42 -2.29 16.38 -4.75
CA GLU A 42 -2.98 17.65 -4.51
C GLU A 42 -2.72 18.67 -5.63
N ALA A 43 -1.52 18.68 -6.23
CA ALA A 43 -1.17 19.56 -7.33
C ALA A 43 -1.84 19.17 -8.65
N GLU A 44 -2.01 17.87 -8.91
CA GLU A 44 -2.47 17.36 -10.21
C GLU A 44 -3.93 16.89 -10.22
N ARG A 45 -4.58 16.74 -9.06
CA ARG A 45 -5.99 16.32 -9.03
C ARG A 45 -6.87 17.32 -9.78
N THR A 46 -7.77 16.78 -10.57
CA THR A 46 -8.77 17.57 -11.32
C THR A 46 -10.10 17.68 -10.58
N GLN A 47 -10.30 16.86 -9.55
CA GLN A 47 -11.56 16.76 -8.81
C GLN A 47 -11.30 16.79 -7.31
N VAL A 48 -12.09 17.61 -6.62
CA VAL A 48 -12.15 17.65 -5.16
C VAL A 48 -13.49 17.05 -4.75
N TRP A 49 -13.44 16.08 -3.84
CA TRP A 49 -14.64 15.44 -3.30
C TRP A 49 -15.15 16.24 -2.10
N PRO A 50 -16.48 16.40 -1.96
CA PRO A 50 -17.05 16.97 -0.75
C PRO A 50 -16.74 16.11 0.49
N GLU A 51 -16.54 16.75 1.63
CA GLU A 51 -16.35 16.05 2.91
C GLU A 51 -17.57 15.18 3.22
N GLY A 52 -17.32 13.93 3.63
CA GLY A 52 -18.33 12.93 3.93
C GLY A 52 -18.96 12.27 2.71
N SER A 53 -18.58 12.65 1.49
CA SER A 53 -19.12 12.06 0.26
C SER A 53 -18.71 10.60 0.09
N LEU A 54 -19.42 9.88 -0.80
CA LEU A 54 -19.07 8.50 -1.12
C LEU A 54 -17.70 8.42 -1.79
N GLU A 55 -17.41 9.36 -2.68
CA GLU A 55 -16.17 9.43 -3.44
C GLU A 55 -14.98 9.68 -2.52
N GLU A 56 -15.11 10.56 -1.52
CA GLU A 56 -14.09 10.75 -0.49
C GLU A 56 -13.84 9.45 0.29
N LYS A 57 -14.91 8.76 0.71
CA LYS A 57 -14.80 7.48 1.43
C LYS A 57 -14.15 6.38 0.60
N VAL A 58 -14.49 6.28 -0.69
CA VAL A 58 -13.88 5.33 -1.63
C VAL A 58 -12.40 5.64 -1.83
N GLN A 59 -12.04 6.92 -1.99
CA GLN A 59 -10.65 7.34 -2.11
C GLN A 59 -9.83 6.95 -0.88
N TRP A 60 -10.35 7.24 0.31
CA TRP A 60 -9.72 6.89 1.58
C TRP A 60 -9.57 5.37 1.75
N LEU A 61 -10.62 4.61 1.42
CA LEU A 61 -10.62 3.15 1.50
C LEU A 61 -9.55 2.55 0.59
N LEU A 62 -9.50 2.98 -0.67
CA LEU A 62 -8.54 2.45 -1.65
C LEU A 62 -7.08 2.79 -1.29
N LYS A 63 -6.81 4.03 -0.87
CA LYS A 63 -5.46 4.45 -0.47
C LYS A 63 -4.97 3.73 0.78
N THR A 64 -5.88 3.43 1.71
CA THR A 64 -5.56 2.63 2.89
C THR A 64 -5.36 1.16 2.52
N TRP A 65 -6.26 0.59 1.71
CA TRP A 65 -6.17 -0.81 1.28
C TRP A 65 -4.88 -1.11 0.51
N GLU A 66 -4.49 -0.24 -0.42
CA GLU A 66 -3.23 -0.39 -1.17
C GLU A 66 -2.02 -0.35 -0.23
N MET A 67 -1.98 0.63 0.69
CA MET A 67 -0.92 0.75 1.69
C MET A 67 -0.80 -0.54 2.52
N GLU A 68 -1.93 -1.07 3.01
CA GLU A 68 -1.94 -2.29 3.81
C GLU A 68 -1.47 -3.51 3.01
N LEU A 69 -1.95 -3.68 1.79
CA LEU A 69 -1.62 -4.83 0.95
C LEU A 69 -0.14 -4.86 0.56
N VAL A 70 0.44 -3.69 0.27
CA VAL A 70 1.82 -3.57 -0.20
C VAL A 70 2.81 -3.58 0.97
N HIS A 71 2.53 -2.85 2.05
CA HIS A 71 3.51 -2.57 3.09
C HIS A 71 3.37 -3.40 4.36
N LYS A 72 2.19 -3.96 4.69
CA LYS A 72 2.05 -4.86 5.85
C LYS A 72 2.45 -6.27 5.45
N VAL A 73 3.33 -6.89 6.23
CA VAL A 73 3.85 -8.25 5.94
C VAL A 73 2.81 -9.30 6.30
N ARG A 74 2.14 -9.13 7.44
CA ARG A 74 1.22 -10.10 7.99
C ARG A 74 -0.20 -9.79 7.55
N PRO A 75 -0.94 -10.76 6.99
CA PRO A 75 -2.34 -10.57 6.64
C PRO A 75 -3.20 -10.12 7.83
N GLU A 76 -2.92 -10.59 9.05
CA GLU A 76 -3.63 -10.20 10.28
C GLU A 76 -3.48 -8.73 10.68
N ASP A 77 -2.47 -8.01 10.15
CA ASP A 77 -2.32 -6.58 10.38
C ASP A 77 -3.24 -5.75 9.45
N GLN A 78 -3.82 -6.36 8.41
CA GLN A 78 -4.70 -5.69 7.44
C GLN A 78 -6.11 -5.52 8.03
N LYS A 79 -6.64 -4.30 7.96
CA LYS A 79 -7.95 -3.93 8.53
C LYS A 79 -9.00 -3.63 7.47
N THR A 80 -8.55 -3.32 6.26
CA THR A 80 -9.43 -2.98 5.12
C THR A 80 -10.08 -4.20 4.48
N VAL A 81 -9.59 -5.40 4.78
CA VAL A 81 -10.08 -6.67 4.22
C VAL A 81 -10.21 -7.74 5.30
N ASN A 82 -11.04 -8.75 5.03
CA ASN A 82 -11.05 -9.96 5.83
C ASN A 82 -9.95 -10.90 5.33
N SER A 83 -8.81 -10.92 6.02
CA SER A 83 -7.62 -11.66 5.62
C SER A 83 -7.83 -13.16 5.45
N ALA A 84 -8.84 -13.75 6.12
CA ALA A 84 -9.16 -15.17 5.98
C ALA A 84 -9.97 -15.50 4.70
N LYS A 85 -10.59 -14.50 4.07
CA LYS A 85 -11.45 -14.67 2.88
C LYS A 85 -10.99 -13.86 1.67
N TYR A 86 -9.97 -13.04 1.86
CA TYR A 86 -9.50 -12.11 0.86
C TYR A 86 -8.36 -12.72 0.04
N THR A 87 -8.39 -12.47 -1.26
CA THR A 87 -7.34 -12.88 -2.18
C THR A 87 -7.24 -11.82 -3.28
N ALA A 88 -6.02 -11.37 -3.54
CA ALA A 88 -5.71 -10.48 -4.65
C ALA A 88 -4.85 -11.23 -5.67
N SER A 89 -5.14 -11.03 -6.95
CA SER A 89 -4.29 -11.49 -8.05
C SER A 89 -4.05 -10.33 -9.01
N THR A 90 -2.83 -10.29 -9.55
CA THR A 90 -2.46 -9.36 -10.63
C THR A 90 -2.27 -10.20 -11.89
N ASN A 91 -2.74 -9.70 -13.04
CA ASN A 91 -2.60 -10.36 -14.34
C ASN A 91 -3.19 -11.78 -14.44
N GLY A 92 -4.17 -12.13 -13.60
CA GLY A 92 -4.85 -13.43 -13.65
C GLY A 92 -4.05 -14.58 -13.04
N GLU A 93 -2.97 -14.30 -12.31
CA GLU A 93 -2.24 -15.33 -11.57
C GLU A 93 -3.12 -15.88 -10.44
N MET A 94 -3.47 -17.16 -10.50
CA MET A 94 -4.13 -17.82 -9.38
C MET A 94 -3.12 -18.05 -8.26
N PRO A 95 -3.44 -17.67 -7.01
CA PRO A 95 -2.59 -18.00 -5.87
C PRO A 95 -2.40 -19.52 -5.79
N GLY A 96 -1.15 -19.96 -5.72
CA GLY A 96 -0.80 -21.38 -5.61
C GLY A 96 -0.64 -22.14 -6.93
N ARG A 97 -0.76 -21.47 -8.08
CA ARG A 97 -0.39 -22.07 -9.38
C ARG A 97 1.01 -21.60 -9.76
N SER A 98 1.94 -22.54 -9.97
CA SER A 98 3.22 -22.21 -10.60
C SER A 98 2.97 -21.58 -11.97
N PRO A 99 3.73 -20.55 -12.37
CA PRO A 99 3.60 -19.96 -13.70
C PRO A 99 3.81 -21.06 -14.76
N PRO A 100 3.07 -21.01 -15.89
CA PRO A 100 3.31 -21.94 -16.98
C PRO A 100 4.77 -21.83 -17.45
N PRO A 101 5.39 -22.93 -17.91
CA PRO A 101 6.80 -22.95 -18.27
C PRO A 101 7.22 -21.88 -19.31
N GLU A 102 6.28 -21.44 -20.14
CA GLU A 102 6.48 -20.41 -21.17
C GLU A 102 6.69 -18.98 -20.61
N LEU A 103 6.30 -18.72 -19.35
CA LEU A 103 6.49 -17.44 -18.67
C LEU A 103 7.70 -17.45 -17.71
N LEU A 104 8.41 -18.58 -17.62
CA LEU A 104 9.73 -18.60 -16.98
C LEU A 104 10.70 -17.88 -17.91
N VAL A 105 10.91 -16.59 -17.66
CA VAL A 105 12.07 -15.89 -18.22
C VAL A 105 13.32 -16.68 -17.84
N PRO A 106 14.17 -17.08 -18.82
CA PRO A 106 15.45 -17.68 -18.50
C PRO A 106 16.20 -16.71 -17.58
N SER A 107 16.69 -17.23 -16.45
CA SER A 107 17.63 -16.51 -15.60
C SER A 107 18.68 -15.88 -16.51
N MET A 108 18.90 -14.58 -16.33
CA MET A 108 19.96 -13.85 -17.01
C MET A 108 21.28 -14.42 -16.49
N ASP A 109 21.71 -15.51 -17.12
CA ASP A 109 22.94 -16.24 -16.85
C ASP A 109 24.10 -15.27 -17.07
N GLU A 110 25.04 -15.28 -16.13
CA GLU A 110 26.14 -14.33 -16.03
C GLU A 110 26.87 -14.17 -17.37
N GLY A 111 27.07 -12.92 -17.79
CA GLY A 111 27.91 -12.62 -18.94
C GLY A 111 29.35 -13.10 -18.69
N PRO A 112 30.06 -13.57 -19.73
CA PRO A 112 31.40 -14.14 -19.55
C PRO A 112 32.41 -13.07 -19.10
N ASP A 113 33.25 -13.47 -18.14
CA ASP A 113 34.41 -12.73 -17.61
C ASP A 113 35.37 -12.17 -18.68
#